data_AF-A0A8T7CVA1-F1
#
_entry.id   AF-A0A8T7CVA1-F1
#
_cell.length_a   1.000
_cell.length_b   1.000
_cell.length_c   1.000
_cell.angle_alpha   90.00
_cell.angle_beta   90.00
_cell.angle_gamma   90.00
#
_symmetry.space_group_name_H-M   'P 1'
#
loop_
_entity.id
_entity.type
_entity.pdbx_description
1 polymer ?
#
loop_
_entity_poly.entity_id
_entity_poly.type
_entity_poly.pdbx_seq_one_letter_code
_entity_poly.pdbx_strand_id
1 'polypeptide(L)'
;RWDKQSYIATVENEQTSPRFSLRYQAADKTVLRAGWGRFSQAQGVNELQVEDGITRFFPAQRSTQAVLGIDHQFANDLQLRVELYSKKMDSLRPRFENLFNQLELLPELGSDRRVLTPDDATAQGAELLIRMNRPDRALNWWAGASFSSVKDNFAGTEVPRSWDQKAAVNVGVNWRRGNWRADAVAQYHDGWPTTDVFVVNSGGVSSVELGQRNAARLPDYFSLDFRLSHRQMLRGSSAWTWFFELSNATSRENRCCVDYSIDENDDGSLSVTREYDNWLPIIPSLGVIWEF
;
A
#
# COMPACT_ATOMS: atom_id res chain seq x y z
N ARG A 1 9.08 7.49 25.85
CA ARG A 1 9.82 6.21 25.77
C ARG A 1 11.27 6.52 25.38
N TRP A 2 12.24 5.83 25.96
CA TRP A 2 13.65 5.90 25.60
C TRP A 2 14.09 4.51 25.11
N ASP A 3 14.85 4.47 24.03
CA ASP A 3 15.32 3.24 23.40
C ASP A 3 16.81 3.40 23.04
N LYS A 4 17.56 2.29 23.05
CA LYS A 4 18.98 2.26 22.68
C LYS A 4 19.29 1.10 21.73
N GLN A 5 20.12 1.35 20.71
CA GLN A 5 20.66 0.34 19.79
C GLN A 5 22.11 0.02 20.14
N SER A 6 22.45 -1.27 20.20
CA SER A 6 23.78 -1.71 20.68
C SER A 6 24.73 -2.19 19.57
N TYR A 7 24.25 -2.35 18.34
CA TYR A 7 25.01 -2.89 17.21
C TYR A 7 25.73 -1.81 16.36
N ILE A 8 25.52 -0.53 16.66
CA ILE A 8 26.24 0.58 16.03
C ILE A 8 27.29 1.07 17.02
N ALA A 9 28.56 1.19 16.61
CA ALA A 9 29.65 1.64 17.50
C ALA A 9 29.68 3.17 17.71
N THR A 10 28.72 3.92 17.18
CA THR A 10 28.67 5.40 17.23
C THR A 10 27.77 5.92 18.35
N VAL A 11 27.84 7.24 18.61
CA VAL A 11 27.23 7.90 19.79
C VAL A 11 25.71 8.10 19.66
N GLU A 12 25.13 8.02 18.46
CA GLU A 12 23.69 8.28 18.20
C GLU A 12 22.78 7.07 18.41
N ASN A 13 23.13 6.24 19.39
CA ASN A 13 22.45 4.98 19.66
C ASN A 13 21.19 5.12 20.48
N GLU A 14 20.91 6.31 21.02
CA GLU A 14 19.82 6.56 21.95
C GLU A 14 18.73 7.41 21.29
N GLN A 15 17.48 7.04 21.48
CA GLN A 15 16.34 7.74 20.90
C GLN A 15 15.26 7.99 21.94
N THR A 16 14.67 9.19 21.92
CA THR A 16 13.49 9.54 22.71
C THR A 16 12.26 9.64 21.82
N SER A 17 11.22 8.88 22.18
CA SER A 17 9.93 8.82 21.50
C SER A 17 8.82 9.32 22.44
N PRO A 18 8.64 10.65 22.62
CA PRO A 18 7.47 11.21 23.30
C PRO A 18 6.20 10.97 22.48
N ARG A 19 5.09 10.71 23.17
CA ARG A 19 3.77 10.47 22.56
C ARG A 19 2.69 11.07 23.44
N PHE A 20 1.78 11.79 22.81
CA PHE A 20 0.61 12.37 23.44
C PHE A 20 -0.63 11.89 22.68
N SER A 21 -1.67 11.53 23.41
CA SER A 21 -2.96 11.18 22.86
C SER A 21 -4.07 11.83 23.68
N LEU A 22 -5.08 12.32 22.98
CA LEU A 22 -6.27 12.93 23.56
C LEU A 22 -7.49 12.24 22.96
N ARG A 23 -8.43 11.86 23.82
CA ARG A 23 -9.77 11.41 23.45
C ARG A 23 -10.77 12.29 24.16
N TYR A 24 -11.64 12.94 23.40
CA TYR A 24 -12.67 13.83 23.91
C TYR A 24 -14.05 13.35 23.46
N GLN A 25 -14.94 13.06 24.43
CA GLN A 25 -16.33 12.73 24.15
C GLN A 25 -17.10 14.04 23.92
N ALA A 26 -17.21 14.47 22.66
CA ALA A 26 -17.83 15.74 22.32
C ALA A 26 -19.38 15.72 22.45
N ALA A 27 -19.98 14.53 22.32
CA ALA A 27 -21.41 14.25 22.55
C ALA A 27 -21.58 12.75 22.82
N ASP A 28 -22.75 12.29 23.26
CA ASP A 28 -23.01 10.87 23.58
C ASP A 28 -22.60 9.89 22.47
N LYS A 29 -22.71 10.31 21.20
CA LYS A 29 -22.40 9.51 20.02
C LYS A 29 -21.25 10.06 19.17
N THR A 30 -20.49 11.04 19.68
CA THR A 30 -19.37 11.67 18.96
C THR A 30 -18.11 11.68 19.80
N VAL A 31 -17.02 11.17 19.23
CA VAL A 31 -15.70 11.14 19.86
C VAL A 31 -14.70 11.83 18.96
N LEU A 32 -13.97 12.81 19.50
CA LEU A 32 -12.81 13.40 18.86
C LEU A 32 -11.54 12.73 19.41
N ARG A 33 -10.57 12.51 18.52
CA ARG A 33 -9.26 11.96 18.85
C ARG A 33 -8.18 12.86 18.29
N ALA A 34 -7.14 13.08 19.07
CA ALA A 34 -5.91 13.70 18.60
C ALA A 34 -4.73 12.87 19.08
N GLY A 35 -3.75 12.67 18.22
CA GLY A 35 -2.52 11.98 18.52
C GLY A 35 -1.34 12.77 17.97
N TRP A 36 -0.28 12.86 18.75
CA TRP A 36 1.00 13.36 18.29
C TRP A 36 2.11 12.51 18.89
N GLY A 37 3.15 12.23 18.13
CA GLY A 37 4.30 11.54 18.69
C GLY A 37 5.48 11.46 17.77
N ARG A 38 6.64 11.19 18.36
CA ARG A 38 7.84 10.80 17.65
C ARG A 38 8.05 9.30 17.77
N PHE A 39 8.45 8.71 16.67
CA PHE A 39 8.70 7.29 16.50
C PHE A 39 10.08 7.12 15.89
N SER A 40 10.77 6.05 16.27
CA SER A 40 12.07 5.70 15.72
C SER A 40 12.07 4.24 15.32
N GLN A 41 12.66 3.94 14.18
CA GLN A 41 12.82 2.59 13.67
C GLN A 41 14.31 2.29 13.51
N ALA A 42 14.77 1.31 14.29
CA ALA A 42 16.11 0.79 14.16
C ALA A 42 16.29 0.01 12.86
N GLN A 43 17.51 -0.02 12.35
CA GLN A 43 17.86 -0.94 11.28
C GLN A 43 18.01 -2.36 11.86
N GLY A 44 17.28 -3.31 11.32
CA GLY A 44 17.45 -4.73 11.64
C GLY A 44 18.77 -5.26 11.08
N VAL A 45 19.36 -6.27 11.72
CA VAL A 45 20.59 -6.92 11.21
C VAL A 45 20.38 -7.50 9.81
N ASN A 46 19.19 -8.04 9.54
CA ASN A 46 18.77 -8.56 8.24
C ASN A 46 18.49 -7.47 7.20
N GLU A 47 18.53 -6.19 7.57
CA GLU A 47 18.34 -5.06 6.64
C GLU A 47 19.68 -4.45 6.19
N LEU A 48 20.80 -5.07 6.56
CA LEU A 48 22.12 -4.65 6.09
C LEU A 48 22.32 -5.15 4.66
N GLN A 49 22.45 -4.23 3.71
CA GLN A 49 22.53 -4.53 2.28
C GLN A 49 23.98 -4.83 1.87
N VAL A 50 24.51 -5.95 2.37
CA VAL A 50 25.89 -6.39 2.13
C VAL A 50 26.12 -6.68 0.65
N GLU A 51 25.09 -7.19 -0.04
CA GLU A 51 25.05 -7.41 -1.48
C GLU A 51 25.30 -6.14 -2.29
N ASP A 52 24.84 -4.99 -1.78
CA ASP A 52 25.06 -3.67 -2.36
C ASP A 52 26.34 -2.99 -1.81
N GLY A 53 27.20 -3.73 -1.12
CA GLY A 53 28.46 -3.24 -0.55
C GLY A 53 28.32 -2.45 0.76
N ILE A 54 27.12 -2.39 1.35
CA ILE A 54 26.88 -1.68 2.61
C ILE A 54 27.23 -2.60 3.79
N THR A 55 28.35 -2.31 4.44
CA THR A 55 28.87 -3.10 5.58
C THR A 55 28.71 -2.40 6.93
N ARG A 56 27.98 -1.27 6.97
CA ARG A 56 27.75 -0.48 8.18
C ARG A 56 26.26 -0.21 8.41
N PHE A 57 25.88 -0.13 9.69
CA PHE A 57 24.55 0.27 10.10
C PHE A 57 24.35 1.78 10.01
N PHE A 58 23.11 2.19 9.75
CA PHE A 58 22.67 3.58 9.78
C PHE A 58 21.93 3.91 11.09
N PRO A 59 21.91 5.18 11.51
CA PRO A 59 21.11 5.62 12.65
C PRO A 59 19.62 5.27 12.47
N ALA A 60 18.90 5.23 13.59
CA ALA A 60 17.46 4.99 13.58
C ALA A 60 16.74 6.05 12.73
N GLN A 61 15.95 5.60 11.75
CA GLN A 61 15.05 6.50 11.03
C GLN A 61 14.02 7.05 12.02
N ARG A 62 13.61 8.31 11.83
CA ARG A 62 12.68 8.98 12.74
C ARG A 62 11.44 9.41 11.97
N SER A 63 10.29 9.36 12.65
CA SER A 63 9.04 9.89 12.13
C SER A 63 8.31 10.67 13.21
N THR A 64 7.97 11.92 12.93
CA THR A 64 7.06 12.72 13.75
C THR A 64 5.68 12.68 13.10
N GLN A 65 4.68 12.24 13.85
CA GLN A 65 3.34 11.97 13.33
C GLN A 65 2.32 12.74 14.12
N ALA A 66 1.33 13.30 13.42
CA ALA A 66 0.13 13.91 13.99
C ALA A 66 -1.09 13.29 13.32
N VAL A 67 -2.11 12.97 14.12
CA VAL A 67 -3.38 12.39 13.66
C VAL A 67 -4.52 13.11 14.36
N LEU A 68 -5.54 13.50 13.61
CA LEU A 68 -6.80 14.02 14.13
C LEU A 68 -7.92 13.12 13.61
N GLY A 69 -8.85 12.75 14.48
CA GLY A 69 -9.93 11.83 14.12
C GLY A 69 -11.26 12.21 14.75
N ILE A 70 -12.34 11.87 14.05
CA ILE A 70 -13.70 11.93 14.55
C ILE A 70 -14.38 10.58 14.32
N ASP A 71 -14.96 10.02 15.38
CA ASP A 71 -15.92 8.93 15.31
C ASP A 71 -17.31 9.48 15.58
N HIS A 72 -18.29 9.11 14.77
CA HIS A 72 -19.70 9.40 15.01
C HIS A 72 -20.58 8.17 14.79
N GLN A 73 -21.48 7.91 15.72
CA GLN A 73 -22.51 6.87 15.59
C GLN A 73 -23.88 7.51 15.35
N PHE A 74 -24.47 7.25 14.18
CA PHE A 74 -25.79 7.74 13.83
C PHE A 74 -26.91 6.87 14.43
N ALA A 75 -28.13 7.40 14.45
CA ALA A 75 -29.30 6.71 15.02
C ALA A 75 -29.72 5.46 14.22
N ASN A 76 -29.39 5.38 12.94
CA ASN A 76 -29.66 4.26 12.05
C ASN A 76 -28.57 3.17 12.09
N ASP A 77 -27.76 3.16 13.16
CA ASP A 77 -26.64 2.24 13.37
C ASP A 77 -25.48 2.37 12.39
N LEU A 78 -25.46 3.43 11.59
CA LEU A 78 -24.31 3.78 10.79
C LEU A 78 -23.20 4.34 11.70
N GLN A 79 -21.98 3.88 11.47
CA GLN A 79 -20.78 4.46 12.07
C GLN A 79 -19.96 5.14 10.99
N LEU A 80 -19.51 6.35 11.28
CA LEU A 80 -18.60 7.13 10.47
C LEU A 80 -17.33 7.38 11.27
N ARG A 81 -16.19 7.12 10.65
CA ARG A 81 -14.88 7.54 11.10
C ARG A 81 -14.22 8.37 10.01
N VAL A 82 -13.67 9.51 10.39
CA VAL A 82 -12.80 10.31 9.54
C VAL A 82 -11.51 10.56 10.29
N GLU A 83 -10.38 10.31 9.65
CA GLU A 83 -9.05 10.58 10.19
C GLU A 83 -8.23 11.43 9.21
N LEU A 84 -7.49 12.39 9.73
CA LEU A 84 -6.51 13.18 9.00
C LEU A 84 -5.15 12.91 9.63
N TYR A 85 -4.14 12.66 8.83
CA TYR A 85 -2.79 12.40 9.32
C TYR A 85 -1.73 13.17 8.55
N SER A 86 -0.64 13.47 9.25
CA SER A 86 0.60 13.95 8.67
C SER A 86 1.78 13.30 9.38
N LYS A 87 2.77 12.87 8.60
CA LYS A 87 3.98 12.21 9.04
C LYS A 87 5.15 12.88 8.35
N LYS A 88 6.05 13.48 9.13
CA LYS A 88 7.37 13.90 8.66
C LYS A 88 8.37 12.82 9.04
N MET A 89 9.23 12.41 8.12
CA MET A 89 10.24 11.39 8.31
C MET A 89 11.62 11.99 8.06
N ASP A 90 12.54 11.77 8.99
CA ASP A 90 13.88 12.34 8.99
C ASP A 90 14.91 11.24 9.27
N SER A 91 16.19 11.54 9.06
CA SER A 91 17.29 10.58 9.21
C SER A 91 17.05 9.32 8.38
N LEU A 92 16.56 9.48 7.15
CA LEU A 92 16.26 8.36 6.29
C LEU A 92 17.56 7.66 5.88
N ARG A 93 17.60 6.33 6.01
CA ARG A 93 18.72 5.54 5.50
C ARG A 93 18.67 5.48 3.96
N PRO A 94 19.84 5.39 3.30
CA PRO A 94 19.91 4.95 1.91
C PRO A 94 19.13 3.65 1.71
N ARG A 95 18.45 3.52 0.58
CA ARG A 95 17.76 2.28 0.21
C ARG A 95 17.84 2.08 -1.29
N PHE A 96 17.74 0.83 -1.73
CA PHE A 96 17.76 0.51 -3.15
C PHE A 96 16.34 0.23 -3.62
N GLU A 97 15.99 0.77 -4.79
CA GLU A 97 14.71 0.55 -5.45
C GLU A 97 14.94 0.38 -6.95
N ASN A 98 14.13 -0.46 -7.59
CA ASN A 98 13.95 -0.47 -9.04
C ASN A 98 13.06 0.72 -9.44
N LEU A 99 13.41 1.38 -10.54
CA LEU A 99 12.75 2.61 -11.01
C LEU A 99 11.48 2.35 -11.83
N PHE A 100 11.37 1.17 -12.44
CA PHE A 100 10.30 0.80 -13.37
C PHE A 100 9.28 -0.12 -12.71
N ASN A 101 9.77 -1.21 -12.11
CA ASN A 101 8.95 -2.29 -11.56
C ASN A 101 9.33 -2.63 -10.10
N GLN A 102 8.37 -2.49 -9.18
CA GLN A 102 8.57 -2.79 -7.76
C GLN A 102 8.24 -4.22 -7.37
N LEU A 103 7.59 -4.98 -8.25
CA LEU A 103 7.04 -6.31 -7.94
C LEU A 103 7.92 -7.47 -8.42
N GLU A 104 9.20 -7.21 -8.66
CA GLU A 104 10.16 -8.24 -9.03
C GLU A 104 10.38 -9.23 -7.87
N LEU A 105 10.46 -10.53 -8.18
CA LEU A 105 10.74 -11.58 -7.19
C LEU A 105 12.15 -11.46 -6.60
N LEU A 106 13.10 -11.01 -7.41
CA LEU A 106 14.50 -10.80 -7.04
C LEU A 106 14.89 -9.37 -7.42
N PRO A 107 14.39 -8.35 -6.70
CA PRO A 107 14.60 -6.95 -7.05
C PRO A 107 16.07 -6.52 -6.95
N GLU A 108 16.94 -7.33 -6.36
CA GLU A 108 18.40 -7.14 -6.36
C GLU A 108 19.03 -7.38 -7.73
N LEU A 109 18.36 -8.12 -8.61
CA LEU A 109 18.83 -8.43 -9.97
C LEU A 109 18.30 -7.45 -11.02
N GLY A 110 17.42 -6.51 -10.64
CA GLY A 110 16.86 -5.51 -11.52
C GLY A 110 17.94 -4.60 -12.13
N SER A 111 17.92 -4.45 -13.46
CA SER A 111 18.90 -3.62 -14.20
C SER A 111 18.76 -2.12 -13.90
N ASP A 112 17.58 -1.73 -13.42
CA ASP A 112 17.17 -0.38 -13.06
C ASP A 112 17.25 -0.12 -11.54
N ARG A 113 17.79 -1.06 -10.76
CA ARG A 113 18.07 -0.87 -9.34
C ARG A 113 18.95 0.35 -9.13
N ARG A 114 18.54 1.26 -8.24
CA ARG A 114 19.27 2.48 -7.88
C ARG A 114 19.22 2.73 -6.39
N VAL A 115 20.32 3.26 -5.86
CA VAL A 115 20.37 3.79 -4.50
C VAL A 115 19.63 5.12 -4.42
N LEU A 116 18.79 5.27 -3.41
CA LEU A 116 18.04 6.46 -3.09
C LEU A 116 18.47 6.97 -1.72
N THR A 117 18.92 8.22 -1.66
CA THR A 117 19.37 8.90 -0.44
C THR A 117 18.58 10.19 -0.21
N PRO A 118 17.28 10.11 0.12
CA PRO A 118 16.48 11.30 0.37
C PRO A 118 16.89 11.97 1.68
N ASP A 119 16.79 13.30 1.71
CA ASP A 119 17.07 14.09 2.92
C ASP A 119 16.00 13.86 3.99
N ASP A 120 14.74 13.84 3.55
CA ASP A 120 13.55 13.64 4.37
C ASP A 120 12.39 13.10 3.52
N ALA A 121 11.27 12.76 4.17
CA ALA A 121 10.03 12.44 3.48
C ALA A 121 8.80 12.93 4.23
N THR A 122 7.73 13.17 3.50
CA THR A 122 6.43 13.55 4.06
C THR A 122 5.36 12.57 3.57
N ALA A 123 4.53 12.06 4.49
CA ALA A 123 3.33 11.30 4.16
C ALA A 123 2.12 11.93 4.85
N GLN A 124 1.07 12.20 4.11
CA GLN A 124 -0.13 12.85 4.64
C GLN A 124 -1.37 12.33 3.94
N GLY A 125 -2.52 12.41 4.60
CA GLY A 125 -3.76 11.95 4.00
C GLY A 125 -4.98 12.10 4.88
N ALA A 126 -6.10 11.72 4.28
CA ALA A 126 -7.40 11.60 4.91
C ALA A 126 -7.93 10.19 4.70
N GLU A 127 -8.50 9.61 5.74
CA GLU A 127 -9.15 8.30 5.70
C GLU A 127 -10.59 8.43 6.16
N LEU A 128 -11.49 7.79 5.43
CA LEU A 128 -12.91 7.72 5.68
C LEU A 128 -13.30 6.26 5.82
N LEU A 129 -14.03 5.92 6.88
CA LEU A 129 -14.67 4.63 7.02
C LEU A 129 -16.13 4.82 7.41
N ILE A 130 -17.01 4.22 6.63
CA ILE A 130 -18.43 4.13 6.91
C ILE A 130 -18.77 2.65 7.05
N ARG A 131 -19.50 2.28 8.11
CA ARG A 131 -19.95 0.90 8.29
C ARG A 131 -21.31 0.81 8.95
N MET A 132 -22.07 -0.22 8.56
CA MET A 132 -23.26 -0.62 9.28
C MET A 132 -22.86 -1.37 10.56
N ASN A 133 -23.32 -0.91 11.72
CA ASN A 133 -23.06 -1.53 13.03
C ASN A 133 -24.28 -2.30 13.54
N ARG A 134 -24.82 -3.19 12.70
CA ARG A 134 -25.97 -4.06 13.01
C ARG A 134 -25.70 -5.51 12.62
N PRO A 135 -24.92 -6.23 13.45
CA PRO A 135 -24.54 -7.60 13.15
C PRO A 135 -25.72 -8.57 13.24
N ASP A 136 -26.96 -8.13 13.46
CA ASP A 136 -28.21 -8.88 13.41
C ASP A 136 -28.90 -8.81 12.03
N ARG A 137 -28.63 -7.77 11.23
CA ARG A 137 -29.24 -7.60 9.89
C ARG A 137 -28.79 -8.68 8.90
N ALA A 138 -29.70 -9.03 7.99
CA ALA A 138 -29.42 -9.93 6.87
C ALA A 138 -28.39 -9.33 5.90
N LEU A 139 -28.34 -8.00 5.77
CA LEU A 139 -27.38 -7.29 4.94
C LEU A 139 -26.57 -6.34 5.81
N ASN A 140 -25.25 -6.49 5.77
CA ASN A 140 -24.27 -5.61 6.38
C ASN A 140 -23.28 -5.15 5.31
N TRP A 141 -22.70 -3.97 5.52
CA TRP A 141 -21.75 -3.40 4.59
C TRP A 141 -20.82 -2.42 5.27
N TRP A 142 -19.70 -2.15 4.61
CA TRP A 142 -18.75 -1.11 4.96
C TRP A 142 -18.14 -0.53 3.68
N ALA A 143 -17.73 0.72 3.74
CA ALA A 143 -17.01 1.41 2.69
C ALA A 143 -15.88 2.22 3.32
N GLY A 144 -14.67 2.02 2.85
CA GLY A 144 -13.48 2.77 3.22
C GLY A 144 -12.93 3.53 2.02
N ALA A 145 -12.45 4.74 2.24
CA ALA A 145 -11.74 5.52 1.22
C ALA A 145 -10.53 6.22 1.86
N SER A 146 -9.40 6.19 1.17
CA SER A 146 -8.16 6.83 1.59
C SER A 146 -7.69 7.76 0.48
N PHE A 147 -7.39 9.00 0.84
CA PHE A 147 -6.76 9.99 -0.02
C PHE A 147 -5.43 10.36 0.59
N SER A 148 -4.33 10.02 -0.06
CA SER A 148 -3.00 10.13 0.53
C SER A 148 -1.95 10.66 -0.42
N SER A 149 -0.83 11.11 0.12
CA SER A 149 0.36 11.36 -0.67
C SER A 149 1.59 11.12 0.19
N VAL A 150 2.59 10.47 -0.38
CA VAL A 150 3.92 10.29 0.18
C VAL A 150 4.98 10.70 -0.82
N LYS A 151 5.90 11.54 -0.36
CA LYS A 151 7.00 12.05 -1.18
C LYS A 151 8.30 12.03 -0.41
N ASP A 152 9.38 11.70 -1.11
CA ASP A 152 10.74 11.96 -0.69
C ASP A 152 11.16 13.36 -1.12
N ASN A 153 12.04 13.99 -0.35
CA ASN A 153 12.71 15.23 -0.69
C ASN A 153 14.18 14.94 -1.04
N PHE A 154 14.62 15.38 -2.21
CA PHE A 154 16.01 15.34 -2.66
C PHE A 154 16.48 16.76 -2.95
N ALA A 155 17.29 17.34 -2.05
CA ALA A 155 17.84 18.69 -2.18
C ALA A 155 16.78 19.76 -2.52
N GLY A 156 15.58 19.65 -1.95
CA GLY A 156 14.45 20.56 -2.17
C GLY A 156 13.47 20.12 -3.27
N THR A 157 13.75 19.04 -4.00
CA THR A 157 12.84 18.49 -5.01
C THR A 157 12.02 17.35 -4.41
N GLU A 158 10.69 17.52 -4.40
CA GLU A 158 9.78 16.48 -3.96
C GLU A 158 9.50 15.46 -5.08
N VAL A 159 9.71 14.18 -4.78
CA VAL A 159 9.47 13.06 -5.70
C VAL A 159 8.53 12.06 -5.02
N PRO A 160 7.42 11.64 -5.66
CA PRO A 160 6.55 10.61 -5.10
C PRO A 160 7.32 9.33 -4.76
N ARG A 161 6.98 8.68 -3.65
CA ARG A 161 7.51 7.33 -3.42
C ARG A 161 6.85 6.34 -4.37
N SER A 162 7.55 5.25 -4.63
CA SER A 162 7.16 4.29 -5.65
C SER A 162 5.84 3.58 -5.29
N TRP A 163 5.49 3.52 -4.00
CA TRP A 163 4.19 3.02 -3.49
C TRP A 163 3.15 4.12 -3.20
N ASP A 164 3.35 5.35 -3.68
CA ASP A 164 2.41 6.47 -3.48
C ASP A 164 1.06 6.21 -4.17
N GLN A 165 0.01 5.99 -3.38
CA GLN A 165 -1.37 5.91 -3.85
C GLN A 165 -2.14 7.16 -3.43
N LYS A 166 -2.66 7.89 -4.41
CA LYS A 166 -3.45 9.11 -4.18
C LYS A 166 -4.87 8.80 -3.76
N ALA A 167 -5.42 7.68 -4.22
CA ALA A 167 -6.78 7.28 -3.92
C ALA A 167 -6.89 5.76 -3.85
N ALA A 168 -7.44 5.26 -2.74
CA ALA A 168 -7.81 3.86 -2.59
C ALA A 168 -9.22 3.77 -2.00
N VAL A 169 -10.07 2.90 -2.54
CA VAL A 169 -11.45 2.70 -2.12
C VAL A 169 -11.72 1.20 -1.98
N ASN A 170 -12.33 0.82 -0.86
CA ASN A 170 -12.74 -0.54 -0.60
C ASN A 170 -14.19 -0.56 -0.14
N VAL A 171 -15.01 -1.42 -0.74
CA VAL A 171 -16.42 -1.57 -0.37
C VAL A 171 -16.69 -3.05 -0.16
N GLY A 172 -17.17 -3.40 1.04
CA GLY A 172 -17.53 -4.77 1.39
C GLY A 172 -19.01 -4.88 1.70
N VAL A 173 -19.64 -5.95 1.21
CA VAL A 173 -21.02 -6.32 1.49
C VAL A 173 -21.04 -7.75 2.00
N ASN A 174 -21.71 -7.97 3.12
CA ASN A 174 -22.01 -9.28 3.68
C ASN A 174 -23.53 -9.46 3.72
N TRP A 175 -24.01 -10.50 3.07
CA TRP A 175 -25.39 -10.95 3.16
C TRP A 175 -25.47 -12.31 3.82
N ARG A 176 -26.51 -12.52 4.62
CA ARG A 176 -26.79 -13.80 5.25
C ARG A 176 -28.29 -14.04 5.34
N ARG A 177 -28.70 -15.27 5.07
CA ARG A 177 -30.09 -15.71 5.23
C ARG A 177 -30.13 -17.21 5.48
N GLY A 178 -30.61 -17.60 6.66
CA GLY A 178 -30.57 -19.00 7.08
C GLY A 178 -29.14 -19.52 7.06
N ASN A 179 -28.92 -20.57 6.29
CA ASN A 179 -27.64 -21.25 6.14
C ASN A 179 -26.73 -20.63 5.07
N TRP A 180 -27.24 -19.68 4.28
CA TRP A 180 -26.50 -19.03 3.20
C TRP A 180 -25.78 -17.78 3.69
N ARG A 181 -24.56 -17.57 3.19
CA ARG A 181 -23.81 -16.32 3.29
C ARG A 181 -23.24 -15.96 1.92
N ALA A 182 -23.38 -14.71 1.53
CA ALA A 182 -22.74 -14.16 0.35
C ALA A 182 -21.92 -12.94 0.74
N ASP A 183 -20.69 -12.86 0.27
CA ASP A 183 -19.77 -11.78 0.53
C ASP A 183 -19.28 -11.23 -0.81
N ALA A 184 -19.19 -9.92 -0.91
CA ALA A 184 -18.60 -9.25 -2.06
C ALA A 184 -17.70 -8.12 -1.58
N VAL A 185 -16.51 -8.01 -2.15
CA VAL A 185 -15.58 -6.92 -1.88
C VAL A 185 -15.13 -6.32 -3.21
N ALA A 186 -15.40 -5.03 -3.38
CA ALA A 186 -14.83 -4.24 -4.46
C ALA A 186 -13.64 -3.44 -3.95
N GLN A 187 -12.53 -3.50 -4.66
CA GLN A 187 -11.30 -2.77 -4.36
C GLN A 187 -10.91 -1.93 -5.57
N TYR A 188 -10.59 -0.68 -5.35
CA TYR A 188 -10.05 0.24 -6.35
C TYR A 188 -8.86 0.97 -5.75
N HIS A 189 -7.83 1.19 -6.54
CA HIS A 189 -6.82 2.20 -6.24
C HIS A 189 -6.20 2.76 -7.51
N ASP A 190 -5.66 3.96 -7.40
CA ASP A 190 -4.87 4.55 -8.47
C ASP A 190 -3.59 3.73 -8.71
N GLY A 191 -3.13 3.73 -9.96
CA GLY A 191 -1.91 3.00 -10.29
C GLY A 191 -0.68 3.56 -9.57
N TRP A 192 0.24 2.67 -9.21
CA TRP A 192 1.48 3.07 -8.59
C TRP A 192 2.35 3.91 -9.53
N PRO A 193 3.13 4.85 -8.98
CA PRO A 193 4.13 5.57 -9.75
C PRO A 193 5.16 4.64 -10.39
N THR A 194 5.62 5.08 -11.57
CA THR A 194 6.69 4.44 -12.32
C THR A 194 7.50 5.51 -13.07
N THR A 195 8.65 5.12 -13.61
CA THR A 195 9.54 6.00 -14.36
C THR A 195 9.52 5.61 -15.83
N ASP A 196 9.13 6.53 -16.71
CA ASP A 196 9.11 6.26 -18.14
C ASP A 196 10.52 6.23 -18.74
N VAL A 197 10.66 5.46 -19.82
CA VAL A 197 11.87 5.37 -20.64
C VAL A 197 11.53 5.87 -22.05
N PHE A 198 12.39 6.72 -22.59
CA PHE A 198 12.22 7.33 -23.91
C PHE A 198 13.44 7.07 -24.78
N VAL A 199 13.24 7.08 -26.10
CA VAL A 199 14.35 7.26 -27.05
C VAL A 199 14.33 8.70 -27.53
N VAL A 200 15.46 9.38 -27.39
CA VAL A 200 15.68 10.74 -27.86
C VAL A 200 16.67 10.70 -29.03
N ASN A 201 16.26 11.30 -30.14
CA ASN A 201 17.07 11.44 -31.35
C ASN A 201 17.64 12.86 -31.43
N SER A 202 18.96 13.00 -31.29
CA SER A 202 19.63 14.30 -31.36
C SER A 202 20.83 14.21 -32.30
N GLY A 203 20.84 15.06 -33.34
CA GLY A 203 21.95 15.11 -34.30
C GLY A 203 22.20 13.82 -35.09
N GLY A 204 21.17 12.99 -35.29
CA GLY A 204 21.29 11.69 -35.98
C GLY A 204 21.77 10.55 -35.09
N VAL A 205 21.90 10.78 -33.77
CA VAL A 205 22.22 9.74 -32.79
C VAL A 205 20.99 9.49 -31.91
N SER A 206 20.57 8.24 -31.80
CA SER A 206 19.55 7.80 -30.85
C SER A 206 20.18 7.51 -29.50
N SER A 207 19.52 7.94 -28.42
CA SER A 207 19.92 7.63 -27.05
C SER A 207 18.71 7.33 -26.18
N VAL A 208 18.91 6.51 -25.15
CA VAL A 208 17.86 6.15 -24.21
C VAL A 208 17.92 7.10 -23.02
N GLU A 209 16.81 7.77 -22.75
CA GLU A 209 16.68 8.71 -21.65
C GLU A 209 15.58 8.26 -20.68
N LEU A 210 15.82 8.48 -19.38
CA LEU A 210 14.83 8.21 -18.34
C LEU A 210 14.05 9.49 -18.04
N GLY A 211 12.74 9.35 -17.89
CA GLY A 211 11.90 10.39 -17.32
C GLY A 211 12.25 10.67 -15.86
N GLN A 212 11.62 11.71 -15.29
CA GLN A 212 11.72 11.96 -13.87
C GLN A 212 11.18 10.76 -13.07
N ARG A 213 11.92 10.33 -12.05
CA ARG A 213 11.53 9.20 -11.18
C ARG A 213 10.08 9.37 -10.71
N ASN A 214 9.27 8.32 -10.88
CA ASN A 214 7.90 8.27 -10.38
C ASN A 214 6.98 9.40 -10.88
N ALA A 215 7.32 10.03 -12.01
CA ALA A 215 6.47 11.05 -12.63
C ALA A 215 5.31 10.45 -13.44
N ALA A 216 5.49 9.23 -13.96
CA ALA A 216 4.45 8.47 -14.62
C ALA A 216 3.70 7.58 -13.62
N ARG A 217 2.57 7.02 -14.04
CA ARG A 217 1.79 6.05 -13.25
C ARG A 217 1.35 4.89 -14.11
N LEU A 218 1.28 3.73 -13.48
CA LEU A 218 0.62 2.56 -14.04
C LEU A 218 -0.90 2.81 -14.14
N PRO A 219 -1.63 1.99 -14.91
CA PRO A 219 -3.09 2.06 -14.95
C PRO A 219 -3.74 1.73 -13.60
N ASP A 220 -4.93 2.28 -13.38
CA ASP A 220 -5.69 2.05 -12.16
C ASP A 220 -6.10 0.58 -11.99
N TYR A 221 -6.09 0.14 -10.74
CA TYR A 221 -6.50 -1.19 -10.32
C TYR A 221 -7.98 -1.22 -9.94
N PHE A 222 -8.66 -2.29 -10.33
CA PHE A 222 -9.99 -2.62 -9.81
C PHE A 222 -10.20 -4.14 -9.74
N SER A 223 -10.64 -4.64 -8.59
CA SER A 223 -11.09 -6.03 -8.44
C SER A 223 -12.45 -6.07 -7.77
N LEU A 224 -13.26 -7.06 -8.17
CA LEU A 224 -14.47 -7.46 -7.48
C LEU A 224 -14.32 -8.94 -7.08
N ASP A 225 -14.20 -9.19 -5.79
CA ASP A 225 -14.13 -10.55 -5.26
C ASP A 225 -15.49 -10.94 -4.68
N PHE A 226 -15.90 -12.17 -4.90
CA PHE A 226 -17.18 -12.70 -4.46
C PHE A 226 -17.02 -14.07 -3.80
N ARG A 227 -17.78 -14.31 -2.74
CA ARG A 227 -17.91 -15.61 -2.09
C ARG A 227 -19.37 -15.93 -1.83
N LEU A 228 -19.78 -17.14 -2.15
CA LEU A 228 -21.05 -17.72 -1.70
C LEU A 228 -20.75 -18.96 -0.87
N SER A 229 -21.39 -19.09 0.29
CA SER A 229 -21.25 -20.27 1.14
C SER A 229 -22.57 -20.73 1.73
N HIS A 230 -22.66 -22.03 1.98
CA HIS A 230 -23.80 -22.67 2.62
C HIS A 230 -23.31 -23.59 3.74
N ARG A 231 -23.72 -23.30 4.98
CA ARG A 231 -23.39 -24.10 6.15
C ARG A 231 -24.55 -25.02 6.53
N GLN A 232 -24.30 -26.32 6.54
CA GLN A 232 -25.26 -27.34 6.93
C GLN A 232 -24.79 -28.05 8.20
N MET A 233 -25.65 -28.06 9.21
CA MET A 233 -25.43 -28.86 10.42
C MET A 233 -25.62 -30.34 10.11
N LEU A 234 -24.75 -31.18 10.65
CA LEU A 234 -24.82 -32.63 10.56
C LEU A 234 -25.30 -33.23 11.89
N ARG A 235 -25.27 -34.57 12.00
CA ARG A 235 -25.51 -35.23 13.28
C ARG A 235 -24.38 -34.92 14.26
N GLY A 236 -24.71 -34.74 15.53
CA GLY A 236 -23.76 -34.32 16.56
C GLY A 236 -23.50 -32.81 16.52
N SER A 237 -22.29 -32.41 16.89
CA SER A 237 -21.84 -31.00 16.85
C SER A 237 -21.10 -30.65 15.55
N SER A 238 -21.13 -31.54 14.54
CA SER A 238 -20.38 -31.37 13.31
C SER A 238 -21.14 -30.56 12.26
N ALA A 239 -20.42 -29.86 11.38
CA ALA A 239 -21.00 -29.05 10.30
C ALA A 239 -20.18 -29.14 9.02
N TRP A 240 -20.85 -29.08 7.87
CA TRP A 240 -20.23 -28.89 6.56
C TRP A 240 -20.51 -27.49 6.04
N THR A 241 -19.49 -26.83 5.51
CA THR A 241 -19.64 -25.57 4.80
C THR A 241 -19.08 -25.71 3.39
N TRP A 242 -19.98 -25.66 2.41
CA TRP A 242 -19.61 -25.58 1.00
C TRP A 242 -19.40 -24.10 0.65
N PHE A 243 -18.39 -23.79 -0.15
CA PHE A 243 -18.21 -22.44 -0.65
C PHE A 243 -17.71 -22.41 -2.08
N PHE A 244 -18.15 -21.39 -2.81
CA PHE A 244 -17.64 -20.98 -4.10
C PHE A 244 -17.11 -19.56 -3.99
N GLU A 245 -15.91 -19.32 -4.50
CA GLU A 245 -15.23 -18.04 -4.50
C GLU A 245 -14.82 -17.67 -5.93
N LEU A 246 -14.86 -16.38 -6.21
CA LEU A 246 -14.42 -15.81 -7.47
C LEU A 246 -13.58 -14.57 -7.15
N SER A 247 -12.27 -14.67 -7.37
CA SER A 247 -11.38 -13.49 -7.28
C SER A 247 -11.34 -12.79 -8.63
N ASN A 248 -11.32 -11.46 -8.63
CA ASN A 248 -11.36 -10.63 -9.85
C ASN A 248 -12.49 -11.05 -10.80
N ALA A 249 -13.72 -11.08 -10.30
CA ALA A 249 -14.93 -11.51 -11.02
C ALA A 249 -15.19 -10.72 -12.32
N THR A 250 -14.65 -9.50 -12.43
CA THR A 250 -14.72 -8.70 -13.66
C THR A 250 -13.68 -9.09 -14.71
N SER A 251 -12.76 -9.99 -14.38
CA SER A 251 -11.63 -10.40 -15.24
C SER A 251 -10.84 -9.21 -15.79
N ARG A 252 -10.67 -8.17 -14.97
CA ARG A 252 -9.91 -6.97 -15.36
C ARG A 252 -8.42 -7.32 -15.35
N GLU A 253 -7.69 -6.92 -16.39
CA GLU A 253 -6.25 -7.19 -16.53
C GLU A 253 -5.45 -6.68 -15.33
N ASN A 254 -5.77 -5.49 -14.82
CA ASN A 254 -5.08 -4.88 -13.68
C ASN A 254 -3.55 -4.89 -13.89
N ARG A 255 -3.05 -4.04 -14.79
CA ARG A 255 -1.63 -3.95 -15.12
C ARG A 255 -0.83 -3.49 -13.89
N CYS A 256 0.14 -4.29 -13.47
CA CYS A 256 0.85 -4.12 -12.19
C CYS A 256 2.29 -3.66 -12.35
N CYS A 257 2.88 -4.01 -13.48
CA CYS A 257 4.31 -4.15 -13.62
C CYS A 257 4.65 -3.78 -15.06
N VAL A 258 5.82 -3.19 -15.25
CA VAL A 258 6.25 -2.70 -16.56
C VAL A 258 7.70 -3.09 -16.80
N ASP A 259 7.94 -3.62 -17.98
CA ASP A 259 9.27 -3.89 -18.51
C ASP A 259 9.49 -3.09 -19.78
N TYR A 260 10.76 -2.75 -20.03
CA TYR A 260 11.18 -2.00 -21.21
C TYR A 260 12.18 -2.84 -22.01
N SER A 261 11.88 -3.07 -23.28
CA SER A 261 12.82 -3.59 -24.28
C SER A 261 13.32 -2.45 -25.15
N ILE A 262 14.60 -2.47 -25.49
CA ILE A 262 15.23 -1.47 -26.36
C ILE A 262 15.80 -2.23 -27.55
N ASP A 263 15.29 -1.89 -28.74
CA ASP A 263 15.62 -2.56 -29.99
C ASP A 263 16.24 -1.56 -30.97
N GLU A 264 17.33 -1.95 -31.63
CA GLU A 264 17.95 -1.17 -32.71
C GLU A 264 17.31 -1.55 -34.05
N ASN A 265 16.83 -0.55 -34.79
CA ASN A 265 16.23 -0.70 -36.10
C ASN A 265 17.30 -0.83 -37.20
N ASP A 266 16.91 -1.30 -38.39
CA ASP A 266 17.80 -1.45 -39.54
C ASP A 266 18.52 -0.15 -39.97
N ASP A 267 17.97 1.01 -39.62
CA ASP A 267 18.54 2.33 -39.90
C ASP A 267 19.47 2.86 -38.79
N GLY A 268 19.74 2.04 -37.75
CA GLY A 268 20.54 2.39 -36.58
C GLY A 268 19.81 3.23 -35.54
N SER A 269 18.52 3.52 -35.74
CA SER A 269 17.72 4.21 -34.72
C SER A 269 17.28 3.25 -33.61
N LEU A 270 17.13 3.77 -32.39
CA LEU A 270 16.60 2.97 -31.28
C LEU A 270 15.08 3.08 -31.21
N SER A 271 14.43 2.00 -30.79
CA SER A 271 13.03 1.96 -30.40
C SER A 271 12.92 1.41 -28.98
N VAL A 272 11.92 1.89 -28.24
CA VAL A 272 11.61 1.38 -26.90
C VAL A 272 10.21 0.76 -26.92
N THR A 273 10.15 -0.51 -26.56
CA THR A 273 8.90 -1.24 -26.40
C THR A 273 8.60 -1.37 -24.92
N ARG A 274 7.37 -1.04 -24.54
CA ARG A 274 6.88 -1.14 -23.17
C ARG A 274 5.93 -2.32 -23.04
N GLU A 275 6.28 -3.27 -22.20
CA GLU A 275 5.48 -4.45 -21.90
C GLU A 275 4.89 -4.34 -20.49
N TYR A 276 3.67 -4.85 -20.32
CA TYR A 276 3.00 -4.86 -19.02
C TYR A 276 2.67 -6.28 -18.62
N ASP A 277 2.98 -6.61 -17.37
CA ASP A 277 2.36 -7.76 -16.71
C ASP A 277 1.08 -7.34 -15.98
N ASN A 278 0.26 -8.36 -15.77
CA ASN A 278 -1.08 -8.25 -15.22
C ASN A 278 -1.14 -8.91 -13.84
N TRP A 279 -1.93 -8.33 -12.95
CA TRP A 279 -2.37 -9.03 -11.75
C TRP A 279 -3.17 -10.28 -12.12
N LEU A 280 -3.47 -11.10 -11.12
CA LEU A 280 -4.19 -12.35 -11.30
C LEU A 280 -5.51 -12.13 -12.08
N PRO A 281 -5.80 -13.00 -13.08
CA PRO A 281 -7.04 -12.95 -13.82
C PRO A 281 -8.21 -13.40 -12.93
N ILE A 282 -9.37 -13.65 -13.54
CA ILE A 282 -10.46 -14.32 -12.83
C ILE A 282 -10.02 -15.70 -12.32
N ILE A 283 -10.16 -15.92 -11.00
CA ILE A 283 -9.81 -17.20 -10.36
C ILE A 283 -11.05 -17.75 -9.65
N PRO A 284 -11.68 -18.80 -10.20
CA PRO A 284 -12.72 -19.54 -9.49
C PRO A 284 -12.10 -20.53 -8.49
N SER A 285 -12.72 -20.65 -7.33
CA SER A 285 -12.35 -21.61 -6.29
C SER A 285 -13.60 -22.26 -5.70
N LEU A 286 -13.52 -23.55 -5.41
CA LEU A 286 -14.58 -24.34 -4.77
C LEU A 286 -13.96 -25.12 -3.62
N GLY A 287 -14.61 -25.12 -2.46
CA GLY A 287 -14.12 -25.88 -1.33
C GLY A 287 -15.20 -26.31 -0.35
N VAL A 288 -14.79 -27.19 0.57
CA VAL A 288 -15.61 -27.74 1.64
C VAL A 288 -14.82 -27.66 2.93
N ILE A 289 -15.44 -27.11 3.97
CA ILE A 289 -14.90 -27.12 5.32
C ILE A 289 -15.75 -28.08 6.14
N TRP A 290 -15.10 -29.03 6.81
CA TRP A 290 -15.75 -29.90 7.79
C TRP A 290 -15.23 -29.56 9.19
N GLU A 291 -16.15 -29.16 10.06
CA GLU A 291 -15.91 -28.95 11.48
C GLU A 291 -16.49 -30.15 12.24
N PHE A 292 -15.69 -30.79 13.11
CA PHE A 292 -16.08 -31.98 13.87
C PHE A 292 -16.18 -31.71 15.38
#